data_AF-A0A2K9BXZ5-F1
#
_entry.id   AF-A0A2K9BXZ5-F1
#
_cell.length_a   1.000
_cell.length_b   1.000
_cell.length_c   1.000
_cell.angle_alpha   90.00
_cell.angle_beta   90.00
_cell.angle_gamma   90.00
#
_symmetry.space_group_name_H-M   'P 1'
#
loop_
_entity.id
_entity.type
_entity.pdbx_description
1 polymer ?
#
loop_
_entity_poly.entity_id
_entity_poly.type
_entity_poly.pdbx_seq_one_letter_code
_entity_poly.pdbx_strand_id
1 'polypeptide(L)' 'MTDHDPQHTGDKVPRPLSSEQAQQGQRVEGKPLERPDPDTETIDKVITPTSIKELDEQTAEIERRLREAREKGL' A
#
# COMPACT_ATOMS: atom_id res chain seq x y z
N MET A 1 30.51 43.03 22.90
CA MET A 1 31.03 41.90 22.13
C MET A 1 30.23 40.71 22.58
N THR A 2 29.42 40.15 21.68
CA THR A 2 28.39 39.17 22.02
C THR A 2 29.02 37.80 22.13
N ASP A 3 28.85 37.15 23.28
CA ASP A 3 29.40 35.84 23.58
C ASP A 3 28.83 34.79 22.62
N HIS A 4 29.70 34.22 21.79
CA HIS A 4 29.37 33.07 20.95
C HIS A 4 29.50 31.81 21.83
N ASP A 5 28.35 31.20 22.18
CA ASP A 5 28.31 29.91 22.84
C ASP A 5 28.93 28.83 21.92
N PRO A 6 30.05 28.19 22.31
CA PRO A 6 30.71 27.18 21.48
C PRO A 6 29.92 25.86 21.38
N GLN A 7 28.82 25.70 22.12
CA GLN A 7 28.01 24.47 22.09
C GLN A 7 27.05 24.38 20.91
N HIS A 8 26.89 25.45 20.13
CA HIS A 8 26.06 25.49 18.92
C HIS A 8 26.91 25.55 17.65
N THR A 9 27.79 24.56 17.47
CA THR A 9 28.34 24.28 16.14
C THR A 9 27.25 23.58 15.32
N GLY A 10 26.56 24.38 14.52
CA GLY A 10 25.47 23.94 13.64
C GLY A 10 25.97 23.10 12.48
N ASP A 11 26.54 21.93 12.77
CA ASP A 11 26.63 20.89 11.75
C ASP A 11 25.22 20.37 11.49
N LYS A 12 24.63 20.83 10.39
CA LYS A 12 23.30 20.43 9.89
C LYS A 12 23.38 19.15 9.07
N VAL A 13 24.55 18.52 8.95
CA VAL A 13 24.69 17.25 8.25
C VAL A 13 23.95 16.17 9.06
N PRO A 14 22.89 15.55 8.49
CA PRO A 14 22.22 14.45 9.16
C PRO A 14 23.21 13.32 9.37
N ARG A 15 23.29 12.79 10.60
CA ARG A 15 24.08 11.57 10.82
C ARG A 15 23.40 10.42 10.08
N PRO A 16 24.11 9.72 9.18
CA PRO A 16 23.53 8.59 8.47
C PRO A 16 23.16 7.51 9.49
N LEU A 17 21.91 7.06 9.45
CA LEU A 17 21.44 5.92 10.24
C LEU A 17 21.73 4.63 9.47
N SER A 18 22.29 3.62 10.15
CA SER A 18 22.39 2.29 9.56
C SER A 18 21.00 1.65 9.46
N SER A 19 20.84 0.66 8.56
CA SER A 19 19.59 -0.09 8.44
C SER A 19 19.16 -0.74 9.77
N GLU A 20 20.15 -1.26 10.51
CA GLU A 20 19.92 -1.84 11.83
C GLU A 20 19.40 -0.80 12.83
N GLN A 21 20.00 0.40 12.87
CA GLN A 21 19.55 1.49 13.73
C GLN A 21 18.16 2.01 13.35
N ALA A 22 17.83 2.05 12.06
CA ALA A 22 16.52 2.46 11.57
C ALA A 22 15.41 1.46 11.93
N GLN A 23 15.73 0.16 11.98
CA GLN A 23 14.78 -0.92 12.27
C GLN A 23 14.49 -1.11 13.76
N GLN A 24 15.40 -0.68 14.65
CA GLN A 24 15.24 -0.84 16.10
C GLN A 24 14.03 -0.06 16.65
N GLY A 25 13.52 0.94 15.89
CA GLY A 25 12.39 1.76 16.28
C GLY A 25 12.76 2.71 17.42
N GLN A 26 12.36 3.97 17.32
CA GLN A 26 12.48 4.88 18.46
C GLN A 26 11.30 4.61 19.39
N ARG A 27 11.55 4.26 20.67
CA ARG A 27 10.49 4.26 21.68
C ARG A 27 10.04 5.70 21.89
N VAL A 28 8.98 6.09 21.20
CA VAL A 28 8.31 7.36 21.44
C VAL A 28 7.55 7.21 22.75
N GLU A 29 8.08 7.76 23.85
CA GLU A 29 7.27 7.96 25.05
C GLU A 29 6.25 9.06 24.76
N GLY A 30 5.06 8.64 24.35
CA GLY A 30 3.95 9.48 23.94
C GLY A 30 2.63 8.77 24.16
N LYS A 31 1.53 9.52 24.02
CA LYS A 31 0.16 9.03 24.23
C LYS A 31 -0.05 7.68 23.55
N PRO A 32 -0.84 6.78 24.19
CA PRO A 32 -1.15 5.49 23.60
C PRO A 32 -1.73 5.69 22.19
N LEU A 33 -1.32 4.82 21.27
CA LEU A 33 -1.89 4.78 19.92
C LEU A 33 -3.41 4.71 20.03
N GLU A 34 -4.09 5.52 19.22
CA GLU A 34 -5.55 5.45 19.13
C GLU A 34 -5.95 4.05 18.68
N ARG A 35 -6.97 3.51 19.32
CA ARG A 35 -7.53 2.23 18.90
C ARG A 35 -8.14 2.43 17.52
N PRO A 36 -7.89 1.52 16.57
CA PRO A 36 -8.54 1.59 15.27
C PRO A 36 -10.05 1.62 15.47
N ASP A 37 -10.73 2.35 14.60
CA ASP A 37 -12.19 2.40 14.58
C ASP A 37 -12.71 0.96 14.36
N PRO A 38 -13.59 0.42 15.25
CA PRO A 38 -14.14 -0.91 15.08
C PRO A 38 -14.91 -1.07 13.76
N ASP A 39 -15.43 0.01 13.17
CA ASP A 39 -16.10 -0.04 11.85
C ASP A 39 -15.09 -0.14 10.69
N THR A 40 -13.80 0.04 10.99
CA THR A 40 -12.68 -0.15 10.06
C THR A 40 -11.89 -1.41 10.33
N GLU A 41 -12.46 -2.35 11.11
CA GLU A 41 -11.91 -3.70 11.29
C GLU A 41 -11.44 -4.18 9.93
N THR A 42 -10.11 -4.30 9.81
CA THR A 42 -9.46 -4.61 8.55
C THR A 42 -10.17 -5.83 8.00
N ILE A 43 -10.95 -5.64 6.93
CA ILE A 43 -11.38 -6.76 6.12
C ILE A 43 -10.06 -7.35 5.70
N ASP A 44 -9.64 -8.43 6.37
CA ASP A 44 -8.51 -9.23 5.97
C ASP A 44 -8.98 -9.85 4.67
N LYS A 45 -8.84 -9.07 3.60
CA LYS A 45 -9.13 -9.50 2.25
C LYS A 45 -7.99 -10.46 1.95
N VAL A 46 -8.13 -11.68 2.44
CA VAL A 46 -7.68 -12.86 1.73
C VAL A 46 -8.48 -12.82 0.44
N ILE A 47 -8.03 -12.00 -0.51
CA ILE A 47 -8.46 -12.09 -1.89
C ILE A 47 -7.81 -13.39 -2.36
N THR A 48 -8.41 -14.54 -2.03
CA THR A 48 -8.16 -15.73 -2.82
C THR A 48 -8.65 -15.38 -4.22
N PRO A 49 -7.75 -15.20 -5.21
CA PRO A 49 -8.20 -14.95 -6.56
C PRO A 49 -9.00 -16.19 -6.98
N THR A 50 -10.32 -16.07 -7.03
CA THR A 50 -11.16 -17.10 -7.65
C THR A 50 -10.86 -17.05 -9.14
N SER A 51 -10.53 -18.20 -9.73
CA SER A 51 -10.31 -18.28 -11.17
C SER A 51 -11.60 -17.90 -11.91
N ILE A 52 -11.50 -16.97 -12.87
CA ILE A 52 -12.64 -16.52 -13.69
C ILE A 52 -12.69 -17.20 -15.07
N LYS A 53 -11.91 -18.26 -15.28
CA LYS A 53 -11.75 -18.93 -16.59
C LYS A 53 -13.08 -19.37 -17.21
N GLU A 54 -14.00 -19.85 -16.38
CA GLU A 54 -15.33 -20.24 -16.85
C GLU A 54 -16.12 -19.04 -17.41
N LEU A 55 -16.04 -17.86 -16.76
CA LEU A 55 -16.66 -16.64 -17.28
C LEU A 55 -15.97 -16.17 -18.56
N ASP A 56 -14.65 -16.28 -18.65
CA ASP A 56 -13.89 -15.92 -19.84
C ASP A 56 -14.28 -16.80 -21.04
N GLU A 57 -14.42 -18.12 -20.82
CA GLU A 57 -14.87 -19.07 -21.85
C GLU A 57 -16.30 -18.79 -22.31
N GLN A 58 -17.21 -18.52 -21.37
CA GLN A 58 -18.59 -18.12 -21.68
C GLN A 58 -18.63 -16.82 -22.50
N THR A 59 -17.82 -15.84 -22.12
CA THR A 59 -17.72 -14.56 -22.83
C THR A 59 -17.21 -14.76 -24.25
N ALA A 60 -16.14 -15.53 -24.42
CA ALA A 60 -15.58 -15.85 -25.73
C ALA A 60 -16.59 -16.57 -26.65
N GLU A 61 -17.36 -17.50 -26.10
CA GLU A 61 -18.44 -18.21 -26.82
C GLU A 61 -19.54 -17.25 -27.29
N ILE A 62 -20.00 -16.35 -26.41
CA ILE A 62 -21.02 -15.34 -26.74
C ILE A 62 -20.52 -14.43 -27.85
N GLU A 63 -19.30 -13.92 -27.73
CA GLU A 63 -18.72 -13.05 -28.75
C GLU A 63 -18.59 -13.75 -30.10
N ARG A 64 -18.21 -15.03 -30.11
CA ARG A 64 -18.16 -15.81 -31.35
C ARG A 64 -19.53 -15.91 -32.00
N ARG A 65 -20.56 -16.25 -31.23
CA ARG A 65 -21.95 -16.33 -31.73
C ARG A 65 -22.45 -14.99 -32.25
N LEU A 66 -22.10 -13.88 -31.59
CA LEU A 66 -22.46 -12.53 -32.04
C LEU A 66 -21.77 -12.18 -33.36
N ARG A 67 -20.49 -12.54 -33.54
CA ARG A 67 -19.78 -12.35 -34.81
C ARG A 67 -20.42 -13.19 -35.91
N GLU A 68 -20.68 -14.47 -35.67
CA GLU A 68 -21.33 -15.35 -36.65
C GLU A 68 -22.73 -14.86 -37.03
N ALA A 69 -23.52 -14.35 -36.08
CA ALA A 69 -24.85 -13.78 -36.35
C ALA A 69 -24.74 -12.53 -37.25
N ARG A 70 -23.83 -11.61 -36.92
CA ARG A 70 -23.55 -10.42 -37.74
C ARG A 70 -23.08 -10.77 -39.14
N GLU A 71 -22.20 -11.77 -39.28
CA GLU A 71 -21.72 -12.27 -40.57
C GLU A 71 -22.84 -12.92 -41.40
N LYS A 72 -23.81 -13.57 -40.72
CA LYS A 72 -25.00 -14.15 -41.35
C LYS A 72 -26.11 -13.11 -41.64
N GLY A 73 -25.90 -11.84 -41.30
CA GLY A 73 -26.86 -10.76 -41.53
C GLY A 73 -28.12 -10.81 -40.64
N LEU A 74 -28.01 -11.45 -39.47
CA LEU A 74 -29.04 -11.49 -38.42
C LEU A 74 -28.87 -10.36 -37.40
#